data_AF-A0A2R6JD87-F1
#
_entry.id   AF-A0A2R6JD87-F1
#
_cell.length_a   1.000
_cell.length_b   1.000
_cell.length_c   1.000
_cell.angle_alpha   90.00
_cell.angle_beta   90.00
_cell.angle_gamma   90.00
#
_symmetry.space_group_name_H-M   'P 1'
#
loop_
_entity.id
_entity.type
_entity.pdbx_description
1 polymer ?
#
loop_
_entity_poly.entity_id
_entity_poly.type
_entity_poly.pdbx_seq_one_letter_code
_entity_poly.pdbx_strand_id
1 'polypeptide(L)'
;MSRSWLRRLVSGLRRRAGAVFKSRDEFDLTDGDIARPLLYLSLPIVVTNLLHTTYNLVDTIWLGRYSTDALAAISFAFPVVFFIISLGLGIAIAGSILVAQNVGSGDEARAEFAASQTVTFAVVASLVLGAFGYLAVGDILP
;
A
#
# COMPACT_ATOMS: atom_id res chain seq x y z
N MET A 1 -29.78 5.91 25.95
CA MET A 1 -29.48 7.25 25.39
C MET A 1 -27.98 7.38 25.13
N SER A 2 -27.43 6.96 23.97
CA SER A 2 -26.02 7.27 23.56
C SER A 2 -25.56 6.87 22.14
N ARG A 3 -26.43 6.47 21.19
CA ARG A 3 -25.97 6.00 19.86
C ARG A 3 -25.83 7.08 18.77
N SER A 4 -26.21 8.34 19.03
CA SER A 4 -26.26 9.41 18.02
C SER A 4 -24.92 10.12 17.77
N TRP A 5 -24.04 10.18 18.77
CA TRP A 5 -22.74 10.88 18.65
C TRP A 5 -21.73 10.14 17.75
N LEU A 6 -21.72 8.81 17.80
CA LEU A 6 -20.88 7.95 16.97
C LEU A 6 -21.24 8.09 15.49
N ARG A 7 -22.55 8.14 15.17
CA ARG A 7 -23.01 8.36 13.79
C ARG A 7 -22.60 9.75 13.28
N ARG A 8 -22.61 10.77 14.14
CA ARG A 8 -22.16 12.13 13.79
C ARG A 8 -20.65 12.19 13.54
N LEU A 9 -19.83 11.59 14.41
CA LEU A 9 -18.38 11.50 14.22
C LEU A 9 -18.01 10.74 12.94
N VAL A 10 -18.62 9.57 12.73
CA VAL A 10 -18.42 8.77 11.51
C VAL A 10 -18.88 9.53 10.26
N SER A 11 -19.99 10.28 10.32
CA SER A 11 -20.45 11.09 9.19
C SER A 11 -19.56 12.30 8.90
N GLY A 12 -18.97 12.91 9.93
CA GLY A 12 -18.03 14.03 9.80
C GLY A 12 -16.69 13.57 9.21
N LEU A 13 -16.19 12.42 9.67
CA LEU A 13 -15.04 11.72 9.08
C LEU A 13 -15.31 11.32 7.64
N ARG A 14 -16.48 10.74 7.34
CA ARG A 14 -16.88 10.33 5.99
C ARG A 14 -17.02 11.52 5.03
N ARG A 15 -17.49 12.69 5.49
CA ARG A 15 -17.53 13.92 4.69
C ARG A 15 -16.14 14.49 4.40
N ARG A 16 -15.23 14.48 5.38
CA ARG A 16 -13.83 14.92 5.19
C ARG A 16 -13.06 13.96 4.29
N ALA A 17 -13.26 12.65 4.46
CA ALA A 17 -12.71 11.65 3.56
C ALA A 17 -13.26 11.83 2.13
N GLY A 18 -14.57 12.04 1.94
CA GLY A 18 -15.16 12.30 0.62
C GLY A 18 -14.74 13.62 -0.04
N ALA A 19 -14.32 14.63 0.73
CA ALA A 19 -13.79 15.88 0.19
C ALA A 19 -12.31 15.77 -0.23
N VAL A 20 -11.56 14.85 0.38
CA VAL A 20 -10.16 14.52 0.03
C VAL A 20 -10.11 13.47 -1.09
N PHE A 21 -11.08 12.57 -1.14
CA PHE A 21 -11.27 11.53 -2.16
C PHE A 21 -12.52 11.83 -3.01
N LYS A 22 -12.57 12.99 -3.65
CA LYS A 22 -13.61 13.28 -4.66
C LYS A 22 -13.48 12.24 -5.78
N SER A 23 -14.56 11.52 -6.12
CA SER A 23 -14.48 10.43 -7.10
C SER A 23 -14.13 10.98 -8.49
N ARG A 24 -13.50 10.12 -9.31
CA ARG A 24 -13.10 10.44 -10.70
C ARG A 24 -14.27 10.90 -11.57
N ASP A 25 -15.52 10.67 -11.17
CA ASP A 25 -16.72 11.01 -11.94
C ASP A 25 -16.95 12.51 -12.13
N GLU A 26 -16.30 13.37 -11.35
CA GLU A 26 -16.47 14.83 -11.46
C GLU A 26 -15.42 15.50 -12.35
N PHE A 27 -14.43 14.75 -12.83
CA PHE A 27 -13.45 15.19 -13.82
C PHE A 27 -13.64 14.35 -15.08
N ASP A 28 -14.21 14.95 -16.11
CA ASP A 28 -14.23 14.35 -17.43
C ASP A 28 -12.77 14.23 -17.91
N LEU A 29 -12.22 13.01 -17.87
CA LEU A 29 -10.85 12.72 -18.32
C LEU A 29 -10.76 12.58 -19.83
N THR A 30 -11.91 12.60 -20.51
CA THR A 30 -12.06 12.47 -21.95
C THR A 30 -12.35 13.79 -22.65
N ASP A 31 -12.78 14.81 -21.92
CA ASP A 31 -13.04 16.15 -22.47
C ASP A 31 -12.59 17.26 -21.48
N GLY A 32 -11.69 18.16 -21.93
CA GLY A 32 -11.20 19.30 -21.15
C GLY A 32 -9.69 19.30 -20.79
N ASP A 33 -9.31 20.17 -19.86
CA ASP A 33 -7.91 20.43 -19.48
C ASP A 33 -7.39 19.40 -18.45
N ILE A 34 -6.51 18.49 -18.89
CA ILE A 34 -5.97 17.35 -18.15
C ILE A 34 -5.09 17.78 -16.95
N ALA A 35 -4.55 19.01 -16.99
CA ALA A 35 -3.58 19.47 -15.98
C ALA A 35 -4.18 19.53 -14.56
N ARG A 36 -5.43 19.99 -14.41
CA ARG A 36 -6.07 20.13 -13.09
C ARG A 36 -6.42 18.78 -12.44
N PRO A 37 -7.09 17.83 -13.11
CA PRO A 37 -7.33 16.49 -12.56
C PRO A 37 -6.04 15.76 -12.20
N LEU A 38 -5.02 15.86 -13.06
CA LEU A 38 -3.73 15.21 -12.84
C LEU A 38 -3.03 15.76 -11.58
N LEU A 39 -3.00 17.08 -11.39
CA LEU A 39 -2.45 17.70 -10.18
C LEU A 39 -3.25 17.31 -8.93
N TYR A 40 -4.59 17.31 -9.00
CA TYR A 40 -5.43 16.93 -7.87
C TYR A 40 -5.23 15.47 -7.45
N LEU A 41 -5.08 14.54 -8.42
CA LEU A 41 -4.84 13.13 -8.15
C LEU A 41 -3.40 12.82 -7.72
N SER A 42 -2.40 13.52 -8.28
CA SER A 42 -0.99 13.27 -7.97
C SER A 42 -0.54 13.91 -6.65
N LEU A 43 -1.10 15.06 -6.26
CA LEU A 43 -0.75 15.75 -5.02
C LEU A 43 -0.79 14.83 -3.76
N PRO A 44 -1.86 14.06 -3.48
CA PRO A 44 -1.88 13.16 -2.33
C PRO A 44 -0.84 12.04 -2.43
N ILE A 45 -0.56 11.54 -3.65
CA ILE A 45 0.45 10.51 -3.88
C ILE A 45 1.85 11.06 -3.58
N VAL A 46 2.14 12.27 -4.06
CA VAL A 46 3.42 12.97 -3.82
C VAL A 46 3.61 13.22 -2.33
N VAL A 47 2.59 13.73 -1.64
CA VAL A 47 2.65 13.95 -0.18
C VAL A 47 2.90 12.64 0.56
N THR A 48 2.21 11.56 0.18
CA THR A 48 2.41 10.23 0.79
C THR A 48 3.84 9.73 0.58
N ASN A 49 4.39 9.88 -0.63
CA ASN A 49 5.77 9.50 -0.91
C ASN A 49 6.80 10.36 -0.16
N LEU A 50 6.55 11.66 -0.01
CA LEU A 50 7.43 12.55 0.78
C LEU A 50 7.42 12.16 2.27
N LEU A 51 6.25 11.85 2.81
CA LEU A 51 6.13 11.35 4.19
C LEU A 51 6.84 10.02 4.37
N HIS A 52 6.68 9.09 3.43
CA HIS A 52 7.35 7.79 3.46
C HIS A 52 8.88 7.94 3.41
N THR A 53 9.41 8.77 2.51
CA THR A 53 10.86 9.06 2.43
C THR A 53 11.37 9.73 3.69
N THR A 54 10.62 10.68 4.24
CA THR A 54 10.99 11.37 5.49
C THR A 54 11.03 10.39 6.66
N TYR A 55 10.06 9.46 6.74
CA TYR A 55 10.05 8.41 7.74
C TYR A 55 11.30 7.53 7.65
N ASN A 56 11.65 7.06 6.45
CA ASN A 56 12.86 6.25 6.24
C ASN A 56 14.14 7.01 6.63
N LEU A 57 14.21 8.32 6.33
CA LEU A 57 15.33 9.16 6.72
C LEU A 57 15.44 9.32 8.24
N VAL A 58 14.32 9.60 8.91
CA VAL A 58 14.29 9.76 10.37
C VAL A 58 14.71 8.46 11.05
N ASP A 59 14.20 7.32 10.61
CA ASP A 59 14.56 6.00 11.13
C ASP A 59 16.08 5.74 10.99
N THR A 60 16.62 5.97 9.80
CA THR A 60 18.06 5.83 9.52
C THR A 60 18.91 6.74 10.41
N ILE A 61 18.50 8.00 10.62
CA ILE A 61 19.22 8.95 11.49
C ILE A 61 19.17 8.50 12.95
N TRP A 62 18.01 8.05 13.42
CA TRP A 62 17.85 7.57 14.80
C TRP A 62 18.72 6.34 15.07
N LEU A 63 18.71 5.38 14.16
CA LEU A 63 19.53 4.17 14.24
C LEU A 63 21.02 4.48 14.15
N GLY A 64 21.43 5.35 13.23
CA GLY A 64 22.82 5.80 13.11
C GLY A 64 23.34 6.53 14.35
N ARG A 65 22.46 7.23 15.09
CA ARG A 65 22.80 7.83 16.39
C ARG A 65 22.84 6.82 17.53
N TYR A 66 22.08 5.73 17.43
CA TYR A 66 22.03 4.70 18.46
C TYR A 66 23.26 3.79 18.42
N SER A 67 23.61 3.26 17.23
CA SER A 67 24.79 2.44 17.04
C SER A 67 25.18 2.37 15.55
N THR A 68 26.48 2.52 15.27
CA THR A 68 27.03 2.32 13.93
C THR A 68 26.84 0.88 13.45
N ASP A 69 26.88 -0.10 14.36
CA ASP A 69 26.68 -1.51 14.04
C ASP A 69 25.22 -1.80 13.69
N ALA A 70 24.28 -1.14 14.38
CA ALA A 70 22.85 -1.24 14.06
C ALA A 70 22.52 -0.68 12.68
N LEU A 71 23.12 0.46 12.31
CA LEU A 71 22.97 1.05 10.98
C LEU A 71 23.59 0.17 9.87
N ALA A 72 24.76 -0.42 10.14
CA ALA A 72 25.41 -1.34 9.21
C ALA A 72 24.56 -2.61 8.99
N ALA A 73 24.03 -3.21 10.06
CA ALA A 73 23.16 -4.38 9.98
C ALA A 73 21.91 -4.12 9.10
N ILE A 74 21.28 -2.95 9.25
CA ILE A 74 20.12 -2.57 8.42
C ILE A 74 20.50 -2.43 6.96
N SER A 75 21.68 -1.87 6.66
CA SER A 75 22.14 -1.72 5.27
C SER A 75 22.34 -3.08 4.58
N PHE A 76 22.75 -4.11 5.32
CA PHE A 76 22.84 -5.49 4.81
C PHE A 76 21.47 -6.19 4.73
N ALA A 77 20.57 -5.94 5.68
CA ALA A 77 19.25 -6.54 5.68
C ALA A 77 18.30 -5.92 4.62
N PHE A 78 18.49 -4.63 4.29
CA PHE A 78 17.57 -3.87 3.45
C PHE A 78 17.32 -4.49 2.06
N PRO A 79 18.33 -4.97 1.30
CA PRO A 79 18.10 -5.65 0.02
C PRO A 79 17.20 -6.88 0.15
N VAL A 80 17.38 -7.68 1.21
CA VAL A 80 16.57 -8.89 1.47
C VAL A 80 15.14 -8.50 1.82
N VAL A 81 14.96 -7.51 2.69
CA VAL A 81 13.65 -6.97 3.05
C VAL A 81 12.94 -6.41 1.82
N PHE A 82 13.65 -5.62 1.00
CA PHE A 82 13.12 -5.04 -0.23
C PHE A 82 12.70 -6.13 -1.23
N PHE A 83 13.49 -7.19 -1.37
CA PHE A 83 13.15 -8.35 -2.19
C PHE A 83 11.80 -8.96 -1.75
N ILE A 84 11.62 -9.22 -0.46
CA ILE A 84 10.37 -9.79 0.08
C ILE A 84 9.19 -8.83 -0.15
N ILE A 85 9.37 -7.53 0.10
CA ILE A 85 8.37 -6.49 -0.18
C ILE A 85 7.99 -6.49 -1.68
N SER A 86 8.97 -6.61 -2.57
CA SER A 86 8.75 -6.59 -4.02
C SER A 86 7.89 -7.76 -4.50
N LEU A 87 8.05 -8.94 -3.90
CA LEU A 87 7.20 -10.11 -4.19
C LEU A 87 5.75 -9.87 -3.77
N GLY A 88 5.54 -9.35 -2.55
CA GLY A 88 4.20 -8.98 -2.07
C GLY A 88 3.54 -7.91 -2.94
N LEU A 89 4.32 -6.90 -3.35
CA LEU A 89 3.86 -5.86 -4.26
C LEU A 89 3.45 -6.45 -5.62
N GLY A 90 4.24 -7.38 -6.16
CA GLY A 90 3.93 -8.06 -7.42
C GLY A 90 2.59 -8.80 -7.38
N ILE A 91 2.31 -9.51 -6.28
CA ILE A 91 1.02 -10.19 -6.07
C ILE A 91 -0.13 -9.18 -5.99
N ALA A 92 0.05 -8.10 -5.23
CA ALA A 92 -0.96 -7.06 -5.09
C ALA A 92 -1.28 -6.38 -6.43
N ILE A 93 -0.26 -6.09 -7.24
CA ILE A 93 -0.43 -5.51 -8.58
C ILE A 93 -1.17 -6.49 -9.48
N ALA A 94 -0.72 -7.75 -9.56
CA ALA A 94 -1.37 -8.77 -10.38
C ALA A 94 -2.85 -8.96 -10.02
N GLY A 95 -3.16 -9.03 -8.73
CA GLY A 95 -4.53 -9.13 -8.25
C GLY A 95 -5.39 -7.91 -8.60
N SER A 96 -4.85 -6.70 -8.43
CA SER A 96 -5.58 -5.47 -8.80
C SER A 96 -5.89 -5.39 -10.30
N ILE A 97 -4.97 -5.86 -11.15
CA ILE A 97 -5.19 -5.97 -12.60
C ILE A 97 -6.32 -6.96 -12.89
N LEU A 98 -6.29 -8.15 -12.30
CA LEU A 98 -7.33 -9.17 -12.51
C LEU A 98 -8.71 -8.68 -12.04
N VAL A 99 -8.78 -8.02 -10.89
CA VAL A 99 -10.03 -7.42 -10.40
C VAL A 99 -10.51 -6.33 -11.35
N ALA A 100 -9.63 -5.41 -11.77
CA ALA A 100 -9.99 -4.34 -12.69
C ALA A 100 -10.50 -4.87 -14.05
N GLN A 101 -9.90 -5.94 -14.58
CA GLN A 101 -10.33 -6.58 -15.81
C GLN A 101 -11.72 -7.21 -15.68
N ASN A 102 -12.00 -7.93 -14.59
CA ASN A 102 -13.31 -8.56 -14.38
C ASN A 102 -14.41 -7.53 -14.12
N VAL A 103 -14.13 -6.50 -13.30
CA VAL A 103 -15.04 -5.36 -13.10
C VAL A 103 -15.31 -4.65 -14.42
N GLY A 104 -14.26 -4.38 -15.21
CA GLY A 104 -14.39 -3.73 -16.52
C GLY A 104 -15.20 -4.56 -17.55
N SER A 105 -15.26 -5.89 -17.38
CA SER A 105 -16.08 -6.78 -18.20
C SER A 105 -17.54 -6.93 -17.74
N GLY A 106 -17.91 -6.31 -16.61
CA GLY A 106 -19.24 -6.43 -16.01
C GLY A 106 -19.49 -7.74 -15.24
N ASP A 107 -18.45 -8.54 -15.00
CA ASP A 107 -18.54 -9.82 -14.29
C ASP A 107 -18.13 -9.64 -12.82
N GLU A 108 -19.06 -9.14 -12.00
CA GLU A 108 -18.83 -8.87 -10.58
C GLU A 108 -18.48 -10.15 -9.79
N ALA A 109 -19.10 -11.29 -10.13
CA ALA A 109 -18.83 -12.56 -9.47
C ALA A 109 -17.37 -13.01 -9.67
N ARG A 110 -16.83 -12.88 -10.90
CA ARG A 110 -15.42 -13.14 -11.14
C ARG A 110 -14.49 -12.12 -10.52
N ALA A 111 -14.91 -10.85 -10.39
CA ALA A 111 -14.12 -9.84 -9.69
C ALA A 111 -13.96 -10.19 -8.21
N GLU A 112 -15.04 -10.59 -7.53
CA GLU A 112 -15.00 -11.06 -6.13
C GLU A 112 -14.15 -12.33 -5.97
N PHE A 113 -14.28 -13.27 -6.91
CA PHE A 113 -13.45 -14.47 -6.93
C PHE A 113 -11.96 -14.14 -7.12
N ALA A 114 -11.61 -13.26 -8.06
CA ALA A 114 -10.23 -12.83 -8.27
C ALA A 114 -9.66 -12.09 -7.05
N ALA A 115 -10.45 -11.26 -6.39
CA ALA A 115 -10.05 -10.56 -5.17
C ALA A 115 -9.76 -11.54 -4.02
N SER A 116 -10.70 -12.45 -3.75
CA SER A 116 -10.53 -13.47 -2.69
C SER A 116 -9.36 -14.41 -2.98
N GLN A 117 -9.23 -14.89 -4.23
CA GLN A 117 -8.12 -15.73 -4.65
C GLN A 117 -6.76 -15.02 -4.49
N THR A 118 -6.69 -13.74 -4.85
CA THR A 118 -5.46 -12.93 -4.67
C THR A 118 -5.09 -12.85 -3.19
N VAL A 119 -6.06 -12.55 -2.31
CA VAL A 119 -5.81 -12.45 -0.87
C VAL A 119 -5.37 -13.80 -0.30
N THR A 120 -6.05 -14.89 -0.64
CA THR A 120 -5.66 -16.24 -0.22
C THR A 120 -4.24 -16.58 -0.69
N PHE A 121 -3.93 -16.31 -1.96
CA PHE A 121 -2.59 -16.54 -2.50
C PHE A 121 -1.54 -15.69 -1.79
N ALA A 122 -1.81 -14.42 -1.53
CA ALA A 122 -0.91 -13.53 -0.81
C ALA A 122 -0.63 -14.02 0.61
N VAL A 123 -1.64 -14.52 1.33
CA VAL A 123 -1.48 -15.09 2.68
C VAL A 123 -0.62 -16.35 2.62
N VAL A 124 -0.91 -17.28 1.71
CA VAL A 124 -0.13 -18.52 1.55
C VAL A 124 1.32 -18.20 1.18
N ALA A 125 1.53 -17.32 0.21
CA ALA A 125 2.87 -16.88 -0.20
C ALA A 125 3.61 -16.21 0.96
N SER A 126 2.93 -15.38 1.77
CA SER A 126 3.53 -14.74 2.94
C SER A 126 3.93 -15.76 4.01
N LEU A 127 3.12 -16.78 4.25
CA LEU A 127 3.45 -17.86 5.19
C LEU A 127 4.65 -18.68 4.70
N VAL A 128 4.70 -19.00 3.41
CA VAL A 128 5.83 -19.74 2.80
C VAL A 128 7.11 -18.92 2.86
N LEU A 129 7.06 -17.65 2.44
CA LEU A 129 8.21 -16.74 2.48
C LEU A 129 8.66 -16.48 3.93
N GLY A 130 7.72 -16.32 4.87
CA GLY A 130 8.03 -16.13 6.28
C GLY A 130 8.68 -17.36 6.92
N ALA A 131 8.16 -18.56 6.64
CA ALA A 131 8.75 -19.81 7.10
C ALA A 131 10.16 -20.03 6.50
N PHE A 132 10.31 -19.80 5.19
CA PHE A 132 11.61 -19.87 4.53
C PHE A 132 12.60 -18.85 5.09
N GLY A 133 12.17 -17.60 5.25
CA GLY A 133 12.98 -16.53 5.83
C GLY A 133 13.42 -16.86 7.26
N TYR A 134 12.54 -17.42 8.09
CA TYR A 134 12.87 -17.82 9.45
C TYR A 134 13.91 -18.95 9.50
N LEU A 135 13.84 -19.93 8.60
CA LEU A 135 14.81 -21.03 8.55
C LEU A 135 16.16 -20.57 7.98
N ALA A 136 16.12 -19.73 6.95
CA ALA A 136 17.32 -19.29 6.23
C ALA A 136 18.03 -18.11 6.91
N VAL A 137 17.41 -17.42 7.88
CA VAL A 137 17.99 -16.25 8.55
C VAL A 137 19.36 -16.55 9.19
N GLY A 138 19.52 -17.76 9.74
CA GLY A 138 20.77 -18.19 10.36
C GLY A 138 21.89 -18.50 9.36
N ASP A 139 21.55 -18.84 8.11
CA ASP A 139 22.52 -19.10 7.04
C ASP A 139 22.82 -17.82 6.22
N ILE A 140 21.91 -16.84 6.22
CA ILE A 140 21.99 -15.60 5.41
C ILE A 140 22.67 -14.45 6.15
N LEU A 141 22.52 -14.34 7.48
CA LEU A 141 23.12 -13.27 8.28
C LEU A 141 24.33 -13.83 9.06
N PRO A 142 25.56 -13.34 8.82
CA PRO A 142 26.74 -13.67 9.63
C PRO A 142 26.68 -13.09 11.05
#